data_AF-A0A9E4UHQ9-F1
#
_entry.id   AF-A0A9E4UHQ9-F1
#
_cell.length_a   1.000
_cell.length_b   1.000
_cell.length_c   1.000
_cell.angle_alpha   90.00
_cell.angle_beta   90.00
_cell.angle_gamma   90.00
#
_symmetry.space_group_name_H-M   'P 1'
#
loop_
_entity.id
_entity.type
_entity.pdbx_description
1 polymer ?
#
loop_
_entity_poly.entity_id
_entity_poly.type
_entity_poly.pdbx_seq_one_letter_code
_entity_poly.pdbx_strand_id
1 'polypeptide(L)'
;GITELVPPIYSGFRLSEHPHDLPANAVAADRCHEAGGTLSYAHPLFGNGDLERVFTHPRTVEAKELPVDMALGKVDALDVMSYPGSDLETSELWYKLLNCGFRVPATAGTDTFMNFVGSGIFSNPPAGNRVFVNVDGAFTTESWCQAIREGRTFVTNGPMLSLSVEGQPIGASLRLEPGSRVRVEAEARSLRAMDRLELIVNGDIVATTEASDEGRAARIETEVTVTTDCWISARALGPSHPQVFGGPLFGHTSPVYVTVGEESLVQREAAAYFVDWIDRLIGLCNEQGRYPSDTQRDEVVELFRSAQAHYERIVSG
;
A
#
# COMPACT_ATOMS: atom_id res chain seq x y z
N GLY A 1 -15.08 0.54 -17.41
CA GLY A 1 -14.56 -0.40 -16.39
C GLY A 1 -14.81 -1.85 -16.78
N ILE A 2 -14.44 -2.79 -15.91
CA ILE A 2 -14.68 -4.24 -16.09
C ILE A 2 -16.18 -4.51 -16.23
N THR A 3 -16.59 -5.15 -17.33
CA THR A 3 -18.00 -5.51 -17.61
C THR A 3 -18.28 -7.01 -17.51
N GLU A 4 -17.23 -7.83 -17.45
CA GLU A 4 -17.31 -9.28 -17.34
C GLU A 4 -16.28 -9.76 -16.31
N LEU A 5 -16.59 -10.87 -15.66
CA LEU A 5 -15.68 -11.48 -14.70
C LEU A 5 -14.41 -11.96 -15.41
N VAL A 6 -13.24 -11.63 -14.85
CA VAL A 6 -11.93 -12.02 -15.39
C VAL A 6 -11.46 -13.31 -14.69
N PRO A 7 -11.50 -14.49 -15.34
CA PRO A 7 -11.03 -15.73 -14.73
C PRO A 7 -9.49 -15.87 -14.76
N PRO A 8 -8.92 -16.73 -13.90
CA PRO A 8 -9.62 -17.42 -12.82
C PRO A 8 -9.85 -16.47 -11.63
N ILE A 9 -10.97 -16.64 -10.93
CA ILE A 9 -11.28 -15.87 -9.71
C ILE A 9 -10.38 -16.31 -8.54
N TYR A 10 -9.87 -17.56 -8.61
CA TYR A 10 -9.01 -18.15 -7.61
C TYR A 10 -8.10 -19.22 -8.25
N SER A 11 -6.96 -19.50 -7.64
CA SER A 11 -6.05 -20.60 -7.99
C SER A 11 -5.52 -21.29 -6.72
N GLY A 12 -4.91 -22.46 -6.85
CA GLY A 12 -4.24 -23.18 -5.77
C GLY A 12 -5.13 -23.99 -4.81
N PHE A 13 -6.45 -24.03 -5.05
CA PHE A 13 -7.41 -24.72 -4.18
C PHE A 13 -7.58 -26.19 -4.55
N ARG A 14 -7.15 -27.11 -3.68
CA ARG A 14 -7.31 -28.56 -3.91
C ARG A 14 -8.79 -28.91 -4.15
N LEU A 15 -9.01 -29.87 -5.04
CA LEU A 15 -10.35 -30.38 -5.38
C LEU A 15 -11.29 -29.32 -5.99
N SER A 16 -10.72 -28.29 -6.62
CA SER A 16 -11.44 -27.29 -7.39
C SER A 16 -11.08 -27.38 -8.89
N GLU A 17 -11.75 -26.56 -9.71
CA GLU A 17 -11.42 -26.38 -11.13
C GLU A 17 -10.03 -25.78 -11.37
N HIS A 18 -9.44 -25.12 -10.35
CA HIS A 18 -8.11 -24.51 -10.39
C HIS A 18 -7.24 -25.01 -9.24
N PRO A 19 -6.80 -26.29 -9.27
CA PRO A 19 -6.09 -26.90 -8.16
C PRO A 19 -4.63 -26.49 -8.06
N HIS A 20 -4.05 -25.92 -9.12
CA HIS A 20 -2.65 -25.54 -9.20
C HIS A 20 -2.44 -24.08 -8.85
N ASP A 21 -1.23 -23.74 -8.40
CA ASP A 21 -0.78 -22.38 -8.08
C ASP A 21 -0.47 -21.60 -9.36
N LEU A 22 -1.43 -21.64 -10.28
CA LEU A 22 -1.36 -21.05 -11.60
C LEU A 22 -2.72 -20.46 -11.98
N PRO A 23 -2.71 -19.35 -12.73
CA PRO A 23 -1.53 -18.58 -13.10
C PRO A 23 -0.98 -17.78 -11.90
N ALA A 24 0.24 -17.24 -12.03
CA ALA A 24 0.75 -16.23 -11.10
C ALA A 24 -0.14 -14.97 -11.12
N ASN A 25 -0.15 -14.19 -10.04
CA ASN A 25 -1.01 -13.02 -9.89
C ASN A 25 -0.76 -11.97 -10.99
N ALA A 26 0.49 -11.82 -11.45
CA ALA A 26 0.84 -10.95 -12.58
C ALA A 26 -0.01 -11.20 -13.84
N VAL A 27 -0.39 -12.45 -14.13
CA VAL A 27 -1.22 -12.80 -15.29
C VAL A 27 -2.68 -12.38 -15.05
N ALA A 28 -3.18 -12.53 -13.83
CA ALA A 28 -4.51 -12.04 -13.47
C ALA A 28 -4.56 -10.50 -13.50
N ALA A 29 -3.48 -9.85 -13.09
CA ALA A 29 -3.32 -8.40 -13.19
C ALA A 29 -3.35 -7.92 -14.64
N ASP A 30 -2.62 -8.57 -15.54
CA ASP A 30 -2.64 -8.24 -16.98
C ASP A 30 -4.06 -8.31 -17.54
N ARG A 31 -4.80 -9.37 -17.22
CA ARG A 31 -6.19 -9.51 -17.68
C ARG A 31 -7.13 -8.46 -17.06
N CYS A 32 -6.90 -8.09 -15.80
CA CYS A 32 -7.62 -7.00 -15.14
C CYS A 32 -7.42 -5.68 -15.90
N HIS A 33 -6.17 -5.37 -16.26
CA HIS A 33 -5.83 -4.16 -17.01
C HIS A 33 -6.34 -4.19 -18.46
N GLU A 34 -6.24 -5.32 -19.15
CA GLU A 34 -6.83 -5.52 -20.49
C GLU A 34 -8.34 -5.27 -20.50
N ALA A 35 -9.03 -5.62 -19.41
CA ALA A 35 -10.45 -5.33 -19.20
C ALA A 35 -10.74 -3.89 -18.73
N GLY A 36 -9.73 -3.03 -18.64
CA GLY A 36 -9.85 -1.63 -18.19
C GLY A 36 -10.07 -1.49 -16.67
N GLY A 37 -9.61 -2.46 -15.89
CA GLY A 37 -9.67 -2.48 -14.44
C GLY A 37 -8.60 -1.64 -13.74
N THR A 38 -8.71 -1.56 -12.42
CA THR A 38 -7.71 -1.02 -11.49
C THR A 38 -7.43 -2.12 -10.47
N LEU A 39 -6.16 -2.52 -10.33
CA LEU A 39 -5.74 -3.58 -9.42
C LEU A 39 -5.23 -3.01 -8.10
N SER A 40 -5.87 -3.40 -6.99
CA SER A 40 -5.33 -3.17 -5.65
C SER A 40 -5.00 -4.50 -4.98
N TYR A 41 -3.92 -4.54 -4.22
CA TYR A 41 -3.65 -5.63 -3.29
C TYR A 41 -4.36 -5.36 -1.97
N ALA A 42 -5.27 -6.27 -1.58
CA ALA A 42 -5.93 -6.25 -0.28
C ALA A 42 -5.05 -6.89 0.80
N HIS A 43 -5.18 -6.39 2.03
CA HIS A 43 -4.60 -6.94 3.27
C HIS A 43 -3.22 -7.60 3.08
N PRO A 44 -2.18 -6.82 2.72
CA PRO A 44 -0.91 -7.39 2.29
C PRO A 44 -0.15 -8.12 3.40
N LEU A 45 -0.42 -7.79 4.67
CA LEU A 45 0.21 -8.38 5.84
C LEU A 45 -0.79 -8.62 6.97
N PHE A 46 -0.58 -9.69 7.73
CA PHE A 46 -1.18 -9.87 9.06
C PHE A 46 -0.10 -9.84 10.13
N GLY A 47 -0.28 -9.01 11.17
CA GLY A 47 0.64 -8.91 12.30
C GLY A 47 1.89 -8.07 12.01
N ASN A 48 2.97 -8.33 12.77
CA ASN A 48 4.14 -7.47 13.00
C ASN A 48 5.08 -7.18 11.83
N GLY A 49 4.65 -7.39 10.59
CA GLY A 49 5.48 -7.13 9.40
C GLY A 49 6.76 -7.98 9.35
N ASP A 50 6.86 -9.01 10.19
CA ASP A 50 7.97 -9.95 10.21
C ASP A 50 7.91 -10.85 8.98
N LEU A 51 8.97 -10.81 8.18
CA LEU A 51 9.05 -11.58 6.95
C LEU A 51 9.01 -13.09 7.23
N GLU A 52 9.57 -13.55 8.36
CA GLU A 52 9.46 -14.96 8.76
C GLU A 52 8.00 -15.36 8.97
N ARG A 53 7.19 -14.47 9.55
CA ARG A 53 5.77 -14.72 9.77
C ARG A 53 5.01 -14.85 8.45
N VAL A 54 5.28 -13.98 7.47
CA VAL A 54 4.64 -14.01 6.14
C VAL A 54 4.79 -15.39 5.50
N PHE A 55 5.96 -16.00 5.64
CA PHE A 55 6.28 -17.31 5.04
C PHE A 55 6.13 -18.50 5.99
N THR A 56 5.77 -18.29 7.27
CA THR A 56 5.57 -19.36 8.25
C THR A 56 4.50 -20.35 7.79
N HIS A 57 3.43 -19.85 7.18
CA HIS A 57 2.35 -20.67 6.65
C HIS A 57 2.36 -20.60 5.11
N PRO A 58 2.52 -21.74 4.42
CA PRO A 58 2.63 -21.75 2.96
C PRO A 58 1.34 -21.35 2.23
N ARG A 59 0.19 -21.45 2.91
CA ARG A 59 -1.15 -21.25 2.34
C ARG A 59 -1.95 -20.28 3.20
N THR A 60 -1.83 -19.01 2.89
CA THR A 60 -2.52 -17.91 3.57
C THR A 60 -2.80 -16.78 2.58
N VAL A 61 -3.58 -15.77 2.98
CA VAL A 61 -4.09 -14.72 2.08
C VAL A 61 -3.23 -13.45 2.05
N GLU A 62 -2.10 -13.41 2.76
CA GLU A 62 -1.11 -12.33 2.64
C GLU A 62 -0.59 -12.23 1.21
N ALA A 63 -0.26 -11.01 0.80
CA ALA A 63 0.12 -10.65 -0.56
C ALA A 63 1.55 -11.06 -0.92
N LYS A 64 1.85 -12.36 -0.93
CA LYS A 64 3.22 -12.87 -1.12
C LYS A 64 3.83 -12.51 -2.49
N GLU A 65 3.02 -12.37 -3.53
CA GLU A 65 3.46 -11.96 -4.87
C GLU A 65 3.51 -10.43 -5.05
N LEU A 66 3.14 -9.62 -4.04
CA LEU A 66 3.13 -8.16 -4.10
C LEU A 66 4.44 -7.56 -4.66
N PRO A 67 5.65 -7.87 -4.14
CA PRO A 67 6.85 -7.27 -4.68
C PRO A 67 7.14 -7.68 -6.13
N VAL A 68 6.76 -8.90 -6.53
CA VAL A 68 6.88 -9.33 -7.93
C VAL A 68 5.99 -8.45 -8.80
N ASP A 69 4.72 -8.36 -8.46
CA ASP A 69 3.72 -7.63 -9.25
C ASP A 69 4.01 -6.12 -9.26
N MET A 70 4.54 -5.57 -8.17
CA MET A 70 5.00 -4.18 -8.08
C MET A 70 6.15 -3.91 -9.07
N ALA A 71 7.20 -4.73 -9.06
CA ALA A 71 8.33 -4.59 -9.96
C ALA A 71 7.97 -4.81 -11.44
N LEU A 72 6.96 -5.62 -11.72
CA LEU A 72 6.42 -5.85 -13.06
C LEU A 72 5.41 -4.76 -13.51
N GLY A 73 5.14 -3.76 -12.67
CA GLY A 73 4.24 -2.64 -12.99
C GLY A 73 2.76 -3.03 -13.05
N LYS A 74 2.35 -4.02 -12.25
CA LYS A 74 1.00 -4.62 -12.30
C LYS A 74 0.03 -4.06 -11.27
N VAL A 75 0.52 -3.34 -10.27
CA VAL A 75 -0.27 -2.89 -9.11
C VAL A 75 -0.57 -1.40 -9.22
N ASP A 76 -1.85 -1.03 -9.10
CA ASP A 76 -2.31 0.36 -9.19
C ASP A 76 -2.51 1.03 -7.83
N ALA A 77 -2.71 0.24 -6.76
CA ALA A 77 -2.96 0.70 -5.41
C ALA A 77 -2.67 -0.40 -4.37
N LEU A 78 -2.55 -0.02 -3.10
CA LEU A 78 -2.36 -0.94 -1.99
C LEU A 78 -3.28 -0.59 -0.84
N ASP A 79 -3.98 -1.59 -0.29
CA ASP A 79 -4.75 -1.38 0.93
C ASP A 79 -3.80 -1.21 2.12
N VAL A 80 -3.50 0.05 2.46
CA VAL A 80 -2.69 0.44 3.63
C VAL A 80 -3.50 0.25 4.91
N MET A 81 -4.83 0.42 4.82
CA MET A 81 -5.76 0.11 5.90
C MET A 81 -6.66 -1.05 5.49
N SER A 82 -6.50 -2.20 6.14
CA SER A 82 -7.22 -3.42 5.78
C SER A 82 -7.55 -4.26 6.99
N TYR A 83 -8.55 -5.14 6.84
CA TYR A 83 -8.85 -6.15 7.85
C TYR A 83 -8.63 -7.58 7.38
N PRO A 84 -8.13 -8.45 8.27
CA PRO A 84 -7.35 -8.09 9.46
C PRO A 84 -6.06 -7.34 9.10
N GLY A 85 -5.47 -6.62 10.05
CA GLY A 85 -4.21 -5.94 9.78
C GLY A 85 -3.86 -4.98 10.89
N SER A 86 -2.59 -4.58 10.91
CA SER A 86 -2.17 -3.39 11.63
C SER A 86 -1.86 -2.32 10.60
N ASP A 87 -2.54 -1.17 10.73
CA ASP A 87 -2.36 -0.03 9.83
C ASP A 87 -0.91 0.47 9.88
N LEU A 88 -0.25 0.38 11.04
CA LEU A 88 1.16 0.77 11.20
C LEU A 88 2.11 -0.19 10.50
N GLU A 89 2.02 -1.51 10.76
CA GLU A 89 2.88 -2.50 10.10
C GLU A 89 2.68 -2.50 8.58
N THR A 90 1.45 -2.33 8.12
CA THR A 90 1.15 -2.23 6.69
C THR A 90 1.72 -0.96 6.09
N SER A 91 1.66 0.17 6.81
CA SER A 91 2.32 1.41 6.40
C SER A 91 3.83 1.22 6.25
N GLU A 92 4.50 0.50 7.16
CA GLU A 92 5.95 0.26 7.05
C GLU A 92 6.32 -0.58 5.82
N LEU A 93 5.53 -1.61 5.48
CA LEU A 93 5.71 -2.34 4.21
C LEU A 93 5.50 -1.42 3.00
N TRP A 94 4.44 -0.63 3.04
CA TRP A 94 4.12 0.33 1.98
C TRP A 94 5.24 1.36 1.79
N TYR A 95 5.82 1.88 2.87
CA TYR A 95 6.98 2.77 2.82
C TYR A 95 8.18 2.14 2.15
N LYS A 96 8.43 0.84 2.36
CA LYS A 96 9.50 0.13 1.64
C LYS A 96 9.23 0.12 0.14
N LEU A 97 8.00 -0.12 -0.29
CA LEU A 97 7.64 -0.01 -1.71
C LEU A 97 7.88 1.41 -2.25
N LEU A 98 7.42 2.43 -1.53
CA LEU A 98 7.65 3.82 -1.92
C LEU A 98 9.14 4.18 -1.97
N ASN A 99 9.94 3.67 -1.02
CA ASN A 99 11.39 3.85 -0.98
C ASN A 99 12.09 3.15 -2.16
N CYS A 100 11.53 2.08 -2.73
CA CYS A 100 12.02 1.52 -4.00
C CYS A 100 11.65 2.36 -5.23
N GLY A 101 11.06 3.55 -5.05
CA GLY A 101 10.66 4.44 -6.13
C GLY A 101 9.29 4.13 -6.72
N PHE A 102 8.56 3.15 -6.18
CA PHE A 102 7.20 2.88 -6.64
C PHE A 102 6.25 3.99 -6.23
N ARG A 103 5.31 4.30 -7.14
CA ARG A 103 4.25 5.27 -6.90
C ARG A 103 2.93 4.54 -6.72
N VAL A 104 2.77 3.91 -5.55
CA VAL A 104 1.58 3.14 -5.22
C VAL A 104 0.71 3.90 -4.20
N PRO A 105 -0.46 4.39 -4.62
CA PRO A 105 -1.45 5.05 -3.77
C PRO A 105 -1.95 4.18 -2.63
N ALA A 106 -2.27 4.82 -1.50
CA ALA A 106 -2.95 4.20 -0.37
C ALA A 106 -4.46 4.05 -0.65
N THR A 107 -4.98 2.84 -0.46
CA THR A 107 -6.42 2.51 -0.42
C THR A 107 -6.78 1.79 0.88
N ALA A 108 -8.07 1.50 1.05
CA ALA A 108 -8.56 0.84 2.24
C ALA A 108 -9.70 -0.13 1.93
N GLY A 109 -9.69 -1.29 2.57
CA GLY A 109 -10.68 -2.35 2.40
C GLY A 109 -11.17 -2.87 3.75
N THR A 110 -12.47 -3.01 3.93
CA THR A 110 -13.03 -3.50 5.21
C THR A 110 -13.14 -5.01 5.33
N ASP A 111 -12.97 -5.72 4.21
CA ASP A 111 -13.26 -7.15 4.05
C ASP A 111 -14.59 -7.54 4.73
N THR A 112 -15.65 -6.80 4.39
CA THR A 112 -16.92 -6.91 5.11
C THR A 112 -17.76 -8.08 4.60
N PHE A 113 -18.07 -9.00 5.51
CA PHE A 113 -19.06 -10.04 5.32
C PHE A 113 -20.41 -9.61 5.93
N MET A 114 -21.40 -9.27 5.10
CA MET A 114 -22.73 -8.83 5.58
C MET A 114 -23.61 -9.97 6.11
N ASN A 115 -23.22 -11.22 5.85
CA ASN A 115 -23.97 -12.43 6.22
C ASN A 115 -23.43 -13.13 7.48
N PHE A 116 -22.38 -12.60 8.12
CA PHE A 116 -21.86 -13.10 9.38
C PHE A 116 -21.73 -11.96 10.40
N VAL A 117 -22.41 -12.08 11.53
CA VAL A 117 -22.29 -11.16 12.66
C VAL A 117 -21.70 -11.97 13.83
N GLY A 118 -20.40 -11.84 14.11
CA GLY A 118 -19.86 -12.43 15.34
C GLY A 118 -18.42 -12.97 15.40
N SER A 119 -17.54 -12.78 14.42
CA SER A 119 -16.11 -13.10 14.62
C SER A 119 -15.29 -11.83 14.75
N GLY A 120 -14.81 -11.54 15.96
CA GLY A 120 -14.11 -10.30 16.31
C GLY A 120 -12.72 -10.11 15.69
N ILE A 121 -12.42 -10.63 14.50
CA ILE A 121 -11.04 -10.56 13.97
C ILE A 121 -10.93 -10.40 12.43
N PHE A 122 -11.92 -10.83 11.63
CA PHE A 122 -11.73 -10.94 10.16
C PHE A 122 -12.69 -10.09 9.30
N SER A 123 -13.58 -9.32 9.91
CA SER A 123 -14.56 -8.52 9.17
C SER A 123 -14.95 -7.31 10.01
N ASN A 124 -14.84 -6.12 9.43
CA ASN A 124 -15.41 -4.92 10.03
C ASN A 124 -16.68 -4.51 9.30
N PRO A 125 -17.53 -3.67 9.93
CA PRO A 125 -18.74 -3.19 9.27
C PRO A 125 -18.40 -2.44 7.98
N PRO A 126 -19.37 -2.35 7.04
CA PRO A 126 -19.19 -1.51 5.86
C PRO A 126 -18.76 -0.11 6.28
N ALA A 127 -17.76 0.44 5.59
CA ALA A 127 -17.18 1.75 5.88
C ALA A 127 -16.52 1.92 7.26
N GLY A 128 -16.03 0.84 7.89
CA GLY A 128 -15.15 0.91 9.06
C GLY A 128 -13.79 1.56 8.75
N ASN A 129 -13.16 1.13 7.65
CA ASN A 129 -12.07 1.83 6.98
C ASN A 129 -12.62 2.46 5.70
N ARG A 130 -12.05 3.59 5.31
CA ARG A 130 -12.50 4.37 4.14
C ARG A 130 -11.30 4.86 3.36
N VAL A 131 -11.46 4.90 2.05
CA VAL A 131 -10.62 5.70 1.16
C VAL A 131 -11.45 6.88 0.65
N PHE A 132 -10.93 8.08 0.82
CA PHE A 132 -11.46 9.28 0.17
C PHE A 132 -10.61 9.56 -1.07
N VAL A 133 -11.27 9.85 -2.18
CA VAL A 133 -10.64 10.08 -3.48
C VAL A 133 -11.10 11.45 -3.99
N ASN A 134 -10.15 12.33 -4.29
CA ASN A 134 -10.46 13.63 -4.86
C ASN A 134 -10.61 13.51 -6.39
N VAL A 135 -11.85 13.61 -6.87
CA VAL A 135 -12.22 13.48 -8.28
C VAL A 135 -12.53 14.86 -8.85
N ASP A 136 -11.79 15.25 -9.89
CA ASP A 136 -12.14 16.45 -10.67
C ASP A 136 -13.29 16.16 -11.64
N GLY A 137 -14.21 17.12 -11.74
CA GLY A 137 -15.32 17.04 -12.69
C GLY A 137 -16.41 16.05 -12.27
N ALA A 138 -16.92 15.27 -13.22
CA ALA A 138 -18.04 14.37 -12.98
C ALA A 138 -17.59 13.10 -12.25
N PHE A 139 -18.36 12.70 -11.24
CA PHE A 139 -18.17 11.42 -10.55
C PHE A 139 -18.65 10.26 -11.42
N THR A 140 -17.71 9.49 -11.96
CA THR A 140 -17.93 8.23 -12.68
C THR A 140 -16.96 7.17 -12.16
N THR A 141 -17.21 5.90 -12.46
CA THR A 141 -16.27 4.82 -12.11
C THR A 141 -14.89 5.07 -12.72
N GLU A 142 -14.84 5.52 -13.98
CA GLU A 142 -13.59 5.83 -14.68
C GLU A 142 -12.81 6.98 -14.01
N SER A 143 -13.48 8.10 -13.70
CA SER A 143 -12.80 9.24 -13.07
C SER A 143 -12.37 8.94 -11.64
N TRP A 144 -13.12 8.12 -10.90
CA TRP A 144 -12.74 7.65 -9.58
C TRP A 144 -11.52 6.72 -9.62
N CYS A 145 -11.52 5.71 -10.49
CA CYS A 145 -10.38 4.81 -10.68
C CYS A 145 -9.13 5.56 -11.16
N GLN A 146 -9.29 6.55 -12.04
CA GLN A 146 -8.20 7.41 -12.46
C GLN A 146 -7.62 8.22 -11.29
N ALA A 147 -8.45 8.85 -10.48
CA ALA A 147 -8.00 9.63 -9.33
C ALA A 147 -7.31 8.75 -8.26
N ILE A 148 -7.72 7.49 -8.11
CA ILE A 148 -6.98 6.51 -7.30
C ILE A 148 -5.58 6.32 -7.85
N ARG A 149 -5.43 5.95 -9.13
CA ARG A 149 -4.12 5.73 -9.77
C ARG A 149 -3.20 6.96 -9.70
N GLU A 150 -3.78 8.15 -9.69
CA GLU A 150 -3.05 9.42 -9.54
C GLU A 150 -2.64 9.72 -8.10
N GLY A 151 -2.97 8.86 -7.13
CA GLY A 151 -2.59 9.07 -5.73
C GLY A 151 -3.40 10.16 -5.03
N ARG A 152 -4.55 10.57 -5.57
CA ARG A 152 -5.40 11.62 -4.99
C ARG A 152 -6.26 11.09 -3.85
N THR A 153 -5.64 10.30 -2.96
CA THR A 153 -6.34 9.51 -1.95
C THR A 153 -5.80 9.72 -0.54
N PHE A 154 -6.67 9.61 0.45
CA PHE A 154 -6.24 9.34 1.82
C PHE A 154 -7.14 8.26 2.43
N VAL A 155 -6.58 7.52 3.37
CA VAL A 155 -7.24 6.40 4.06
C VAL A 155 -7.52 6.78 5.50
N THR A 156 -8.65 6.33 6.05
CA THR A 156 -9.06 6.71 7.40
C THR A 156 -10.11 5.79 8.02
N ASN A 157 -10.10 5.66 9.35
CA ASN A 157 -11.21 5.15 10.14
C ASN A 157 -11.92 6.25 10.97
N GLY A 158 -11.52 7.52 10.83
CA GLY A 158 -12.10 8.66 11.54
C GLY A 158 -11.56 10.03 11.09
N PRO A 159 -10.24 10.28 11.16
CA PRO A 159 -9.65 11.57 10.81
C PRO A 159 -9.78 11.92 9.34
N MET A 160 -10.10 13.17 9.05
CA MET A 160 -10.02 13.75 7.72
C MET A 160 -8.67 14.45 7.60
N LEU A 161 -7.90 14.09 6.57
CA LEU A 161 -6.54 14.61 6.38
C LEU A 161 -6.46 15.48 5.12
N SER A 162 -5.54 16.45 5.16
CA SER A 162 -5.02 17.15 3.99
C SER A 162 -3.50 17.29 4.09
N LEU A 163 -2.85 17.28 2.94
CA LEU A 163 -1.41 17.51 2.79
C LEU A 163 -1.18 18.33 1.51
N SER A 164 -0.28 19.30 1.62
CA SER A 164 0.19 20.14 0.53
C SER A 164 1.70 20.33 0.64
N VAL A 165 2.42 20.19 -0.48
CA VAL A 165 3.86 20.47 -0.60
C VAL A 165 4.06 21.49 -1.70
N GLU A 166 4.59 22.67 -1.39
CA GLU A 166 4.68 23.80 -2.35
C GLU A 166 3.32 24.13 -3.01
N GLY A 167 2.23 24.02 -2.24
CA GLY A 167 0.87 24.23 -2.75
C GLY A 167 0.31 23.08 -3.60
N GLN A 168 1.08 22.02 -3.85
CA GLN A 168 0.65 20.86 -4.63
C GLN A 168 -0.02 19.81 -3.74
N PRO A 169 -1.15 19.22 -4.18
CA PRO A 169 -1.91 18.25 -3.40
C PRO A 169 -1.26 16.86 -3.39
N ILE A 170 -1.76 15.99 -2.50
CA ILE A 170 -1.49 14.54 -2.51
C ILE A 170 -1.60 13.94 -3.91
N GLY A 171 -0.68 13.03 -4.25
CA GLY A 171 -0.54 12.44 -5.58
C GLY A 171 0.32 13.26 -6.56
N ALA A 172 0.61 14.52 -6.26
CA ALA A 172 1.45 15.36 -7.12
C ALA A 172 2.91 14.91 -7.16
N SER A 173 3.62 15.35 -8.20
CA SER A 173 5.05 15.15 -8.38
C SER A 173 5.75 16.48 -8.62
N LEU A 174 6.79 16.74 -7.83
CA LEU A 174 7.64 17.92 -7.91
C LEU A 174 9.02 17.52 -8.46
N ARG A 175 9.61 18.39 -9.28
CA ARG A 175 11.01 18.30 -9.69
C ARG A 175 11.73 19.53 -9.18
N LEU A 176 12.75 19.33 -8.36
CA LEU A 176 13.46 20.40 -7.65
C LEU A 176 14.96 20.15 -7.72
N GLU A 177 15.76 21.13 -7.30
CA GLU A 177 17.21 20.96 -7.16
C GLU A 177 17.56 20.33 -5.80
N PRO A 178 18.62 19.52 -5.71
CA PRO A 178 19.11 19.01 -4.42
C PRO A 178 19.40 20.15 -3.43
N GLY A 179 18.91 20.01 -2.20
CA GLY A 179 19.00 21.02 -1.14
C GLY A 179 17.87 22.05 -1.15
N SER A 180 16.89 21.92 -2.04
CA SER A 180 15.68 22.76 -2.01
C SER A 180 14.95 22.63 -0.67
N ARG A 181 14.47 23.76 -0.15
CA ARG A 181 13.56 23.81 1.00
C ARG A 181 12.15 23.92 0.49
N VAL A 182 11.30 22.96 0.85
CA VAL A 182 9.89 22.93 0.45
C VAL A 182 9.00 23.21 1.66
N ARG A 183 8.06 24.13 1.50
CA ARG A 183 6.99 24.37 2.45
C ARG A 183 6.01 23.21 2.41
N VAL A 184 5.73 22.66 3.59
CA VAL A 184 4.80 21.55 3.79
C VAL A 184 3.71 21.97 4.77
N GLU A 185 2.46 21.75 4.39
CA GLU A 185 1.28 21.98 5.21
C GLU A 185 0.48 20.69 5.32
N ALA A 186 0.15 20.30 6.55
CA ALA A 186 -0.73 19.16 6.81
C ALA A 186 -1.74 19.52 7.89
N GLU A 187 -2.98 19.04 7.73
CA GLU A 187 -4.05 19.23 8.71
C GLU A 187 -4.81 17.91 8.91
N ALA A 188 -5.19 17.65 10.15
CA ALA A 188 -6.09 16.57 10.52
C ALA A 188 -7.24 17.11 11.37
N ARG A 189 -8.47 16.69 11.04
CA ARG A 189 -9.67 16.94 11.85
C ARG A 189 -10.41 15.65 12.13
N SER A 190 -10.91 15.49 13.34
CA SER A 190 -11.63 14.28 13.71
C SER A 190 -12.78 14.57 14.66
N LEU A 191 -13.84 13.77 14.55
CA LEU A 191 -14.94 13.77 15.53
C LEU A 191 -14.54 13.08 16.84
N ARG A 192 -13.46 12.28 16.84
CA ARG A 192 -12.92 11.59 18.01
C ARG A 192 -11.51 12.10 18.30
N ALA A 193 -11.17 12.18 19.58
CA ALA A 193 -9.86 12.66 20.00
C ALA A 193 -8.75 11.84 19.34
N MET A 194 -7.81 12.55 18.73
CA MET A 194 -6.55 12.06 18.20
C MET A 194 -5.46 12.34 19.24
N ASP A 195 -4.35 11.61 19.14
CA ASP A 195 -3.13 11.94 19.89
C ASP A 195 -2.34 13.00 19.13
N ARG A 196 -2.04 12.77 17.84
CA ARG A 196 -1.11 13.61 17.07
C ARG A 196 -1.24 13.48 15.56
N LEU A 197 -0.66 14.44 14.87
CA LEU A 197 -0.36 14.43 13.43
C LEU A 197 1.16 14.34 13.25
N GLU A 198 1.58 13.47 12.34
CA GLU A 198 2.98 13.24 11.96
C GLU A 198 3.18 13.57 10.49
N LEU A 199 4.29 14.21 10.17
CA LEU A 199 4.81 14.39 8.82
C LEU A 199 5.95 13.40 8.58
N ILE A 200 5.86 12.65 7.49
CA ILE A 200 6.73 11.51 7.19
C ILE A 200 7.44 11.76 5.86
N VAL A 201 8.76 11.53 5.83
CA VAL A 201 9.59 11.59 4.62
C VAL A 201 10.38 10.30 4.52
N ASN A 202 10.18 9.54 3.45
CA ASN A 202 10.87 8.25 3.22
C ASN A 202 10.79 7.23 4.39
N GLY A 203 9.72 7.32 5.20
CA GLY A 203 9.48 6.48 6.36
C GLY A 203 9.87 7.13 7.69
N ASP A 204 10.68 8.19 7.66
CA ASP A 204 11.11 8.90 8.87
C ASP A 204 10.11 10.00 9.26
N ILE A 205 9.80 10.09 10.56
CA ILE A 205 8.98 11.18 11.11
C ILE A 205 9.84 12.44 11.24
N VAL A 206 9.59 13.44 10.40
CA VAL A 206 10.36 14.69 10.35
C VAL A 206 9.71 15.84 11.13
N ALA A 207 8.42 15.75 11.41
CA ALA A 207 7.70 16.69 12.25
C ALA A 207 6.49 16.03 12.91
N THR A 208 6.15 16.48 14.12
CA THR A 208 5.00 16.00 14.89
C THR A 208 4.30 17.19 15.53
N THR A 209 2.98 17.14 15.60
CA THR A 209 2.18 18.08 16.39
C THR A 209 1.10 17.32 17.15
N GLU A 210 1.06 17.50 18.46
CA GLU A 210 0.01 16.97 19.33
C GLU A 210 -1.34 17.57 18.96
N ALA A 211 -2.40 16.77 19.06
CA ALA A 211 -3.74 17.24 18.75
C ALA A 211 -4.22 18.27 19.79
N SER A 212 -4.85 19.32 19.29
CA SER A 212 -5.46 20.41 20.02
C SER A 212 -7.00 20.33 19.93
N ASP A 213 -7.71 21.28 20.53
CA ASP A 213 -9.18 21.33 20.50
C ASP A 213 -9.82 20.03 21.02
N GLU A 214 -9.46 19.63 22.25
CA GLU A 214 -9.87 18.36 22.85
C GLU A 214 -9.48 17.13 21.99
N GLY A 215 -8.35 17.22 21.28
CA GLY A 215 -7.85 16.20 20.37
C GLY A 215 -8.53 16.18 19.01
N ARG A 216 -9.37 17.16 18.66
CA ARG A 216 -10.15 17.16 17.41
C ARG A 216 -9.47 17.82 16.24
N ALA A 217 -8.36 18.54 16.46
CA ALA A 217 -7.65 19.24 15.39
C ALA A 217 -6.13 19.22 15.60
N ALA A 218 -5.37 18.94 14.54
CA ALA A 218 -3.92 19.05 14.52
C ALA A 218 -3.47 19.67 13.19
N ARG A 219 -2.43 20.51 13.22
CA ARG A 219 -1.88 21.16 12.02
C ARG A 219 -0.37 21.26 12.10
N ILE A 220 0.29 20.96 10.99
CA ILE A 220 1.73 21.15 10.78
C ILE A 220 1.90 22.17 9.66
N GLU A 221 2.80 23.13 9.86
CA GLU A 221 3.32 24.02 8.82
C GLU A 221 4.82 24.16 9.05
N THR A 222 5.62 23.61 8.14
CA THR A 222 7.08 23.53 8.29
C THR A 222 7.77 23.58 6.93
N GLU A 223 9.10 23.65 6.95
CA GLU A 223 9.93 23.46 5.76
C GLU A 223 10.74 22.18 5.87
N VAL A 224 10.76 21.40 4.78
CA VAL A 224 11.57 20.19 4.66
C VAL A 224 12.68 20.47 3.65
N THR A 225 13.92 20.14 4.00
CA THR A 225 15.04 20.21 3.04
C THR A 225 15.13 18.89 2.30
N VAL A 226 15.05 18.92 0.97
CA VAL A 226 15.07 17.72 0.12
C VAL A 226 16.43 17.63 -0.56
N THR A 227 17.24 16.66 -0.15
CA THR A 227 18.58 16.40 -0.71
C THR A 227 18.64 15.16 -1.59
N THR A 228 17.64 14.29 -1.50
CA THR A 228 17.50 13.05 -2.26
C THR A 228 16.06 12.88 -2.72
N ASP A 229 15.83 12.05 -3.73
CA ASP A 229 14.50 11.66 -4.18
C ASP A 229 13.71 11.13 -2.98
N CYS A 230 12.51 11.66 -2.80
CA CYS A 230 11.70 11.34 -1.65
C CYS A 230 10.20 11.40 -1.93
N TRP A 231 9.45 10.87 -0.98
CA TRP A 231 8.02 11.06 -0.86
C TRP A 231 7.71 11.67 0.51
N ILE A 232 6.67 12.50 0.55
CA ILE A 232 6.22 13.20 1.75
C ILE A 232 4.77 12.83 2.00
N SER A 233 4.44 12.43 3.23
CA SER A 233 3.08 12.04 3.62
C SER A 233 2.71 12.52 5.02
N ALA A 234 1.42 12.61 5.32
CA ALA A 234 0.89 12.92 6.64
C ALA A 234 0.12 11.74 7.23
N ARG A 235 0.30 11.51 8.54
CA ARG A 235 -0.34 10.42 9.31
C ARG A 235 -0.95 10.95 10.60
N ALA A 236 -2.23 10.68 10.83
CA ALA A 236 -2.92 11.00 12.07
C ALA A 236 -3.09 9.73 12.92
N LEU A 237 -2.77 9.82 14.20
CA LEU A 237 -2.86 8.71 15.16
C LEU A 237 -3.68 9.12 16.38
N GLY A 238 -4.40 8.17 16.95
CA GLY A 238 -5.10 8.36 18.22
C GLY A 238 -5.47 7.05 18.89
N PRO A 239 -6.09 7.12 20.07
CA PRO A 239 -6.44 5.95 20.85
C PRO A 239 -7.58 5.16 20.18
N SER A 240 -7.76 3.92 20.64
CA SER A 240 -8.97 3.14 20.35
C SER A 240 -10.20 3.83 20.90
N HIS A 241 -11.31 3.80 20.15
CA HIS A 241 -12.58 4.37 20.56
C HIS A 241 -13.73 3.42 20.22
N PRO A 242 -14.78 3.26 21.04
CA PRO A 242 -15.91 2.36 20.77
C PRO A 242 -16.71 2.62 19.46
N GLN A 243 -16.38 3.69 18.73
CA GLN A 243 -17.03 4.09 17.49
C GLN A 243 -16.04 4.14 16.32
N VAL A 244 -14.79 3.74 16.57
CA VAL A 244 -13.74 3.52 15.59
C VAL A 244 -13.57 2.02 15.50
N PHE A 245 -13.78 1.48 14.30
CA PHE A 245 -13.69 0.04 14.09
C PHE A 245 -12.25 -0.37 13.78
N GLY A 246 -11.94 -1.60 14.15
CA GLY A 246 -10.74 -2.32 13.73
C GLY A 246 -9.38 -1.77 14.13
N GLY A 247 -9.34 -0.88 15.11
CA GLY A 247 -8.10 -0.53 15.77
C GLY A 247 -8.16 0.82 16.47
N PRO A 248 -6.99 1.33 16.86
CA PRO A 248 -6.82 2.73 17.21
C PRO A 248 -7.25 3.65 16.06
N LEU A 249 -7.56 4.89 16.40
CA LEU A 249 -7.85 5.91 15.41
C LEU A 249 -6.62 6.12 14.50
N PHE A 250 -6.84 6.09 13.19
CA PHE A 250 -5.79 6.13 12.19
C PHE A 250 -6.28 6.83 10.92
N GLY A 251 -5.39 7.61 10.31
CA GLY A 251 -5.53 7.99 8.92
C GLY A 251 -4.20 8.38 8.29
N HIS A 252 -4.09 8.21 6.98
CA HIS A 252 -2.85 8.41 6.24
C HIS A 252 -3.14 8.95 4.85
N THR A 253 -2.39 9.95 4.40
CA THR A 253 -2.48 10.44 3.01
C THR A 253 -1.70 9.53 2.06
N SER A 254 -2.07 9.48 0.78
CA SER A 254 -1.10 9.16 -0.26
C SER A 254 -0.03 10.25 -0.34
N PRO A 255 1.18 9.96 -0.88
CA PRO A 255 2.28 10.89 -0.80
C PRO A 255 2.21 12.01 -1.84
N VAL A 256 2.98 13.06 -1.59
CA VAL A 256 3.53 13.94 -2.65
C VAL A 256 4.94 13.48 -2.94
N TYR A 257 5.27 13.28 -4.22
CA TYR A 257 6.59 12.82 -4.65
C TYR A 257 7.50 13.99 -5.02
N VAL A 258 8.76 13.94 -4.62
CA VAL A 258 9.78 14.94 -4.96
C VAL A 258 10.98 14.25 -5.59
N THR A 259 11.35 14.68 -6.78
CA THR A 259 12.54 14.22 -7.50
C THR A 259 13.57 15.34 -7.56
N VAL A 260 14.78 15.05 -7.11
CA VAL A 260 15.96 15.92 -7.20
C VAL A 260 17.12 15.27 -7.97
N GLY A 261 16.99 13.99 -8.35
CA GLY A 261 17.99 13.27 -9.15
C GLY A 261 19.11 12.61 -8.34
N GLU A 262 18.97 12.60 -7.02
CA GLU A 262 19.93 11.99 -6.09
C GLU A 262 19.25 10.84 -5.34
N GLU A 263 19.85 9.65 -5.35
CA GLU A 263 19.30 8.46 -4.69
C GLU A 263 19.49 8.53 -3.16
N SER A 264 18.54 7.96 -2.42
CA SER A 264 18.61 7.87 -0.96
C SER A 264 19.07 6.49 -0.50
N LEU A 265 19.82 6.42 0.61
CA LEU A 265 20.30 5.14 1.16
C LEU A 265 19.14 4.19 1.53
N VAL A 266 18.01 4.74 1.99
CA VAL A 266 16.80 3.99 2.34
C VAL A 266 16.20 3.23 1.14
N GLN A 267 16.50 3.66 -0.10
CA GLN A 267 16.05 2.97 -1.31
C GLN A 267 16.75 1.61 -1.44
N ARG A 268 18.05 1.55 -1.15
CA ARG A 268 18.85 0.31 -1.21
C ARG A 268 18.44 -0.68 -0.13
N GLU A 269 18.23 -0.20 1.09
CA GLU A 269 17.77 -1.03 2.20
C GLU A 269 16.38 -1.62 1.95
N ALA A 270 15.45 -0.81 1.42
CA ALA A 270 14.12 -1.27 1.03
C ALA A 270 14.18 -2.28 -0.12
N ALA A 271 15.03 -2.06 -1.13
CA ALA A 271 15.19 -3.00 -2.23
C ALA A 271 15.77 -4.34 -1.76
N ALA A 272 16.78 -4.33 -0.88
CA ALA A 272 17.35 -5.55 -0.30
C ALA A 272 16.31 -6.38 0.46
N TYR A 273 15.38 -5.72 1.17
CA TYR A 273 14.25 -6.40 1.82
C TYR A 273 13.37 -7.16 0.81
N PHE A 274 13.09 -6.59 -0.36
CA PHE A 274 12.29 -7.27 -1.38
C PHE A 274 13.06 -8.34 -2.16
N VAL A 275 14.39 -8.23 -2.26
CA VAL A 275 15.22 -9.34 -2.75
C VAL A 275 15.06 -10.56 -1.84
N ASP A 276 15.19 -10.40 -0.51
CA ASP A 276 14.98 -11.50 0.46
C ASP A 276 13.55 -12.03 0.43
N TRP A 277 12.55 -11.14 0.32
CA TRP A 277 11.15 -11.55 0.16
C TRP A 277 10.95 -12.46 -1.05
N ILE A 278 11.48 -12.07 -2.21
CA ILE A 278 11.32 -12.84 -3.45
C ILE A 278 12.10 -14.16 -3.38
N ASP A 279 13.27 -14.19 -2.74
CA ASP A 279 14.00 -15.45 -2.51
C ASP A 279 13.18 -16.44 -1.68
N ARG A 280 12.53 -15.97 -0.62
CA ARG A 280 11.63 -16.79 0.22
C ARG A 280 10.40 -17.26 -0.55
N LEU A 281 9.82 -16.40 -1.39
CA LEU A 281 8.71 -16.75 -2.27
C LEU A 281 9.10 -17.84 -3.29
N ILE A 282 10.29 -17.74 -3.87
CA ILE A 282 10.82 -18.75 -4.80
C ILE A 282 11.08 -20.07 -4.05
N GLY A 283 11.65 -20.01 -2.84
CA GLY A 283 11.81 -21.18 -1.97
C GLY A 283 10.47 -21.87 -1.71
N LEU A 284 9.44 -21.10 -1.34
CA LEU A 284 8.08 -21.60 -1.14
C LEU A 284 7.51 -22.29 -2.40
N CYS A 285 7.70 -21.69 -3.58
CA CYS A 285 7.26 -22.28 -4.85
C CYS A 285 7.94 -23.62 -5.14
N ASN A 286 9.24 -23.72 -4.87
CA ASN A 286 10.03 -24.92 -5.09
C ASN A 286 9.68 -26.06 -4.12
N GLU A 287 9.45 -25.74 -2.85
CA GLU A 287 9.26 -26.74 -1.81
C GLU A 287 7.80 -27.15 -1.61
N GLN A 288 6.86 -26.22 -1.76
CA GLN A 288 5.45 -26.39 -1.35
C GLN A 288 4.45 -26.04 -2.47
N GLY A 289 4.93 -25.51 -3.58
CA GLY A 289 4.10 -25.13 -4.73
C GLY A 289 3.47 -26.35 -5.40
N ARG A 290 2.24 -26.18 -5.90
CA ARG A 290 1.51 -27.21 -6.62
C ARG A 290 1.35 -26.81 -8.08
N TYR A 291 2.19 -27.38 -8.92
CA TYR A 291 2.19 -27.13 -10.36
C TYR A 291 1.83 -28.40 -11.14
N PRO A 292 1.31 -28.29 -12.38
CA PRO A 292 1.03 -29.47 -13.19
C PRO A 292 2.31 -30.19 -13.65
N SER A 293 3.43 -29.46 -13.74
CA SER A 293 4.77 -29.99 -14.06
C SER A 293 5.86 -29.06 -13.51
N ASP A 294 7.10 -29.56 -13.46
CA ASP A 294 8.27 -28.76 -13.10
C ASP A 294 8.48 -27.59 -14.07
N THR A 295 8.22 -27.77 -15.37
CA THR A 295 8.33 -26.69 -16.36
C THR A 295 7.46 -25.49 -16.02
N GLN A 296 6.21 -25.71 -15.61
CA GLN A 296 5.30 -24.61 -15.26
C GLN A 296 5.66 -23.94 -13.93
N ARG A 297 6.26 -24.70 -12.99
CA ARG A 297 6.87 -24.09 -11.80
C ARG A 297 8.03 -23.19 -12.22
N ASP A 298 8.91 -23.69 -13.08
CA ASP A 298 10.12 -22.98 -13.50
C ASP A 298 9.77 -21.69 -14.26
N GLU A 299 8.71 -21.69 -15.09
CA GLU A 299 8.17 -20.46 -15.73
C GLU A 299 7.74 -19.39 -14.70
N VAL A 300 7.08 -19.79 -13.60
CA VAL A 300 6.70 -18.87 -12.52
C VAL A 300 7.94 -18.37 -11.77
N VAL A 301 8.89 -19.25 -11.48
CA VAL A 301 10.16 -18.87 -10.83
C VAL A 301 10.98 -17.92 -11.70
N GLU A 302 11.03 -18.13 -13.02
CA GLU A 302 11.69 -17.22 -13.97
C GLU A 302 11.02 -15.84 -13.98
N LEU A 303 9.69 -15.77 -13.96
CA LEU A 303 8.96 -14.52 -13.80
C LEU A 303 9.37 -13.81 -12.50
N PHE A 304 9.43 -14.53 -11.38
CA PHE A 304 9.80 -13.96 -10.09
C PHE A 304 11.25 -13.46 -10.07
N ARG A 305 12.19 -14.22 -10.67
CA ARG A 305 13.58 -13.78 -10.85
C ARG A 305 13.68 -12.53 -11.73
N SER A 306 12.87 -12.42 -12.78
CA SER A 306 12.84 -11.23 -13.63
C SER A 306 12.42 -9.98 -12.87
N ALA A 307 11.45 -10.12 -11.94
CA ALA A 307 11.02 -9.06 -11.05
C ALA A 307 12.07 -8.75 -9.98
N GLN A 308 12.72 -9.78 -9.40
CA GLN A 308 13.79 -9.62 -8.43
C GLN A 308 14.96 -8.79 -8.97
N ALA A 309 15.32 -8.98 -10.25
CA ALA A 309 16.36 -8.22 -10.91
C ALA A 309 16.10 -6.70 -10.92
N HIS A 310 14.85 -6.24 -10.79
CA HIS A 310 14.54 -4.82 -10.58
C HIS A 310 15.13 -4.31 -9.27
N TYR A 311 14.88 -5.03 -8.18
CA TYR A 311 15.36 -4.67 -6.85
C TYR A 311 16.88 -4.81 -6.73
N GLU A 312 17.47 -5.85 -7.31
CA GLU A 312 18.93 -6.05 -7.32
C GLU A 312 19.67 -4.86 -7.97
N ARG A 313 19.10 -4.27 -9.03
CA ARG A 313 19.67 -3.05 -9.65
C ARG A 313 19.67 -1.87 -8.70
N ILE A 314 18.60 -1.67 -7.94
CA ILE A 314 18.51 -0.61 -6.91
C ILE A 314 19.55 -0.86 -5.82
N VAL A 315 19.73 -2.11 -5.39
CA VAL A 315 20.75 -2.47 -4.38
C VAL A 315 22.16 -2.16 -4.88
N SER A 316 22.46 -2.41 -6.16
CA SER A 316 23.80 -2.21 -6.72
C SER A 316 24.19 -0.75 -6.96
N GLY A 317 23.22 0.16 -7.16
CA GLY A 317 23.46 1.54 -7.59
C GLY A 317 23.74 1.63 -9.09
#